data_AF-A0A538F1K8-F1
#
_entry.id   AF-A0A538F1K8-F1
#
_cell.length_a   1.000
_cell.length_b   1.000
_cell.length_c   1.000
_cell.angle_alpha   90.00
_cell.angle_beta   90.00
_cell.angle_gamma   90.00
#
_symmetry.space_group_name_H-M   'P 1'
#
loop_
_entity.id
_entity.type
_entity.pdbx_description
1 polymer ?
#
loop_
_entity_poly.entity_id
_entity_poly.type
_entity_poly.pdbx_seq_one_letter_code
_entity_poly.pdbx_strand_id
1 'polypeptide(L)'
;MRRGWPAPRPSRTRPRPPCARSAHPRGDPSNPRRGVFSTRSPDRPNPIGLHRVTIVAVDGRRIRVHDLEAIDGTPIVDVKPILDPCER
;
A
#
# COMPACT_ATOMS: atom_id res chain seq x y z
N MET A 1 3.03 10.93 29.73
CA MET A 1 3.68 11.79 28.72
C MET A 1 3.07 11.53 27.35
N ARG A 2 2.18 12.41 26.87
CA ARG A 2 1.53 12.30 25.56
C ARG A 2 2.52 12.81 24.50
N ARG A 3 3.18 11.91 23.75
CA ARG A 3 3.93 12.35 22.55
C ARG A 3 2.90 12.68 21.47
N GLY A 4 2.73 13.98 21.22
CA GLY A 4 1.82 14.49 20.20
C GLY A 4 2.19 13.95 18.83
N TRP A 5 1.19 13.46 18.10
CA TRP A 5 1.36 12.97 16.75
C TRP A 5 1.61 14.16 15.81
N PRO A 6 2.62 14.10 14.92
CA PRO A 6 2.86 15.17 13.96
C PRO A 6 1.68 15.28 12.97
N ALA A 7 1.40 16.51 12.52
CA ALA A 7 0.39 16.78 11.51
C ALA A 7 0.76 16.12 10.17
N PRO A 8 -0.22 15.64 9.37
CA PRO A 8 0.03 15.04 8.07
C PRO A 8 0.66 16.07 7.11
N ARG A 9 1.72 15.65 6.40
CA ARG A 9 2.36 16.50 5.40
C ARG A 9 1.56 16.49 4.09
N PRO A 10 1.56 17.58 3.30
CA PRO A 10 0.90 17.59 2.01
C PRO A 10 1.51 16.54 1.07
N SER A 11 0.66 15.75 0.42
CA SER A 11 1.07 14.67 -0.47
C SER A 11 1.71 15.23 -1.75
N ARG A 12 3.02 15.01 -1.92
CA ARG A 12 3.72 15.23 -3.19
C ARG A 12 3.46 14.04 -4.11
N THR A 13 2.31 13.99 -4.78
CA THR A 13 2.07 13.02 -5.85
C THR A 13 2.88 13.41 -7.08
N ARG A 14 3.91 12.62 -7.41
CA ARG A 14 4.60 12.72 -8.70
C ARG A 14 3.61 12.33 -9.83
N PRO A 15 3.68 12.97 -11.01
CA PRO A 15 2.90 12.53 -12.16
C PRO A 15 3.27 11.08 -12.49
N ARG A 16 2.25 10.23 -12.63
CA ARG A 16 2.43 8.80 -12.88
C ARG A 16 2.51 8.53 -14.39
N PRO A 17 3.41 7.65 -14.85
CA PRO A 17 3.41 7.22 -16.25
C PRO A 17 2.07 6.54 -16.59
N PRO A 18 1.68 6.51 -17.89
CA PRO A 18 0.43 5.90 -18.32
C PRO A 18 0.36 4.45 -17.84
N CYS A 19 -0.84 4.03 -17.43
CA CYS A 19 -1.16 2.70 -16.91
C CYS A 19 -0.62 1.61 -17.84
N ALA A 20 0.54 1.05 -17.49
CA ALA A 20 1.26 0.12 -18.33
C ALA A 20 0.53 -1.22 -18.36
N ARG A 21 0.38 -1.83 -19.54
CA ARG A 21 -0.21 -3.17 -19.68
C ARG A 21 0.75 -4.28 -19.22
N SER A 22 2.06 -4.01 -19.25
CA SER A 22 3.12 -4.90 -18.81
C SER A 22 4.31 -4.13 -18.24
N ALA A 23 4.91 -4.68 -17.20
CA ALA A 23 6.03 -4.10 -16.47
C ALA A 23 7.17 -5.11 -16.32
N HIS A 24 8.40 -4.60 -16.22
CA HIS A 24 9.53 -5.40 -15.74
C HIS A 24 9.39 -5.57 -14.22
N PRO A 25 9.41 -6.80 -13.67
CA PRO A 25 9.40 -7.00 -12.23
C PRO A 25 10.48 -6.17 -11.54
N ARG A 26 10.12 -5.47 -10.46
CA ARG A 26 10.99 -4.55 -9.71
C ARG A 26 11.59 -3.39 -10.53
N GLY A 27 11.13 -3.18 -11.77
CA GLY A 27 11.70 -2.18 -12.68
C GLY A 27 13.04 -2.60 -13.30
N ASP A 28 13.47 -3.86 -13.13
CA ASP A 28 14.75 -4.36 -13.62
C ASP A 28 14.63 -4.87 -15.07
N PRO A 29 15.28 -4.22 -16.06
CA PRO A 29 15.17 -4.56 -17.47
C PRO A 29 15.70 -5.95 -17.85
N SER A 30 16.50 -6.58 -16.98
CA SER A 30 17.01 -7.93 -17.23
C SER A 30 15.92 -9.00 -17.07
N ASN A 31 14.86 -8.70 -16.30
CA ASN A 31 13.75 -9.59 -16.12
C ASN A 31 12.79 -9.50 -17.32
N PRO A 32 12.18 -10.62 -17.77
CA PRO A 32 11.20 -10.55 -18.85
C PRO A 32 9.98 -9.73 -18.43
N ARG A 33 9.42 -8.96 -19.38
CA ARG A 33 8.17 -8.23 -19.15
C ARG A 33 7.06 -9.20 -18.75
N ARG A 34 6.34 -8.84 -17.69
CA ARG A 34 5.16 -9.58 -17.21
C ARG A 34 3.93 -8.67 -17.31
N GLY A 35 2.77 -9.27 -17.54
CA GLY A 35 1.50 -8.54 -17.47
C GLY A 35 1.30 -7.92 -16.09
N VAL A 36 0.71 -6.73 -16.00
CA VAL A 36 0.62 -6.04 -14.71
C VAL A 36 -0.21 -6.83 -13.67
N PHE A 37 -1.21 -7.59 -14.11
CA PHE A 37 -2.00 -8.44 -13.21
C PHE A 37 -1.23 -9.63 -12.64
N SER A 38 -0.14 -10.09 -13.29
CA SER A 38 0.72 -11.16 -12.74
C SER A 38 1.86 -10.63 -11.86
N THR A 39 1.92 -9.32 -11.62
CA THR A 39 2.94 -8.68 -10.77
C THR A 39 2.30 -7.89 -9.62
N ARG A 40 3.13 -7.38 -8.71
CA ARG A 40 2.75 -6.37 -7.69
C ARG A 40 3.04 -4.93 -8.13
N SER A 41 3.07 -4.64 -9.43
CA SER A 41 3.37 -3.29 -9.93
C SER A 41 2.39 -2.26 -9.38
N PRO A 42 2.86 -1.06 -8.96
CA PRO A 42 1.97 0.02 -8.57
C PRO A 42 1.17 0.58 -9.77
N ASP A 43 1.66 0.44 -11.01
CA ASP A 43 1.11 1.07 -12.22
C ASP A 43 -0.03 0.28 -12.87
N ARG A 44 -0.96 -0.16 -12.02
CA ARG A 44 -2.22 -0.79 -12.44
C ARG A 44 -3.19 0.27 -12.96
N PRO A 45 -4.12 -0.12 -13.86
CA PRO A 45 -5.23 0.75 -14.26
C PRO A 45 -6.01 1.32 -13.07
N ASN A 46 -6.13 0.53 -11.99
CA ASN A 46 -6.68 0.98 -10.73
C ASN A 46 -5.61 0.81 -9.63
N PRO A 47 -4.99 1.90 -9.14
CA PRO A 47 -3.79 1.85 -8.30
C PRO A 47 -4.10 1.57 -6.82
N ILE A 48 -4.70 0.41 -6.56
CA ILE A 48 -5.04 -0.04 -5.21
C ILE A 48 -3.98 -1.02 -4.72
N GLY A 49 -3.34 -0.68 -3.60
CA GLY A 49 -2.41 -1.56 -2.88
C GLY A 49 -3.14 -2.40 -1.83
N LEU A 50 -2.69 -3.65 -1.64
CA LEU A 50 -3.20 -4.53 -0.61
C LEU A 50 -2.06 -4.86 0.35
N HIS A 51 -2.23 -4.52 1.62
CA HIS A 51 -1.23 -4.75 2.66
C HIS A 51 -1.89 -5.47 3.82
N ARG A 52 -1.30 -6.60 4.23
CA ARG A 52 -1.62 -7.25 5.50
C ARG A 52 -0.73 -6.60 6.54
N VAL A 53 -1.34 -6.05 7.58
CA VAL A 53 -0.65 -5.29 8.62
C VAL A 53 -0.92 -5.88 9.99
N THR A 54 0.02 -5.71 10.90
CA THR A 54 -0.15 -6.08 12.31
C THR A 54 -0.49 -4.83 13.12
N ILE A 55 -1.62 -4.84 13.82
CA ILE A 55 -2.03 -3.72 14.68
C ILE A 55 -1.22 -3.79 15.99
N VAL A 56 -0.55 -2.69 16.33
CA VAL A 56 0.27 -2.58 17.55
C VAL A 56 -0.38 -1.70 18.61
N ALA A 57 -1.15 -0.70 18.21
CA ALA A 57 -1.95 0.10 19.15
C ALA A 57 -3.12 0.76 18.44
N VAL A 58 -4.18 1.04 19.20
CA VAL A 58 -5.34 1.80 18.74
C VAL A 58 -5.53 2.99 19.68
N ASP A 59 -5.60 4.20 19.12
CA ASP A 59 -5.81 5.46 19.84
C ASP A 59 -6.95 6.24 19.16
N GLY A 60 -8.18 5.95 19.59
CA GLY A 60 -9.40 6.51 19.00
C GLY A 60 -9.52 6.16 17.51
N ARG A 61 -9.38 7.16 16.64
CA ARG A 61 -9.46 7.00 15.16
C ARG A 61 -8.09 6.74 14.50
N ARG A 62 -7.02 6.57 15.30
CA ARG A 62 -5.66 6.31 14.80
C ARG A 62 -5.24 4.89 15.17
N ILE A 63 -4.62 4.20 14.20
CA ILE A 63 -4.13 2.84 14.38
C ILE A 63 -2.63 2.85 14.09
N ARG A 64 -1.83 2.32 15.04
CA ARG A 64 -0.41 2.03 14.82
C ARG A 64 -0.31 0.64 14.24
N VAL A 65 0.36 0.53 13.10
CA VAL A 65 0.52 -0.71 12.38
C VAL A 65 1.98 -0.96 12.01
N HIS A 66 2.36 -2.22 11.88
CA HIS A 66 3.60 -2.67 11.26
C HIS A 66 3.34 -3.20 9.84
N ASP A 67 4.39 -3.29 9.03
CA ASP A 67 4.38 -3.90 7.69
C ASP A 67 3.49 -3.19 6.65
N LEU A 68 3.23 -1.89 6.84
CA LEU A 68 2.53 -1.06 5.86
C LEU A 68 3.53 -0.48 4.84
N GLU A 69 3.49 -0.98 3.60
CA GLU A 69 4.31 -0.48 2.48
C GLU A 69 3.64 0.70 1.76
N ALA A 70 3.39 1.78 2.48
CA ALA A 70 2.81 3.01 1.94
C ALA A 70 3.67 4.23 2.28
N ILE A 71 3.70 5.21 1.37
CA ILE A 71 4.33 6.50 1.65
C ILE A 71 3.41 7.38 2.48
N ASP A 72 3.98 8.34 3.22
CA ASP A 72 3.20 9.31 3.98
C ASP A 72 2.21 10.07 3.07
N GLY A 73 0.97 10.22 3.55
CA GLY A 73 -0.14 10.80 2.78
C GLY A 73 -0.80 9.87 1.76
N THR A 74 -0.43 8.58 1.68
CA THR A 74 -1.18 7.60 0.87
C THR A 74 -2.60 7.43 1.42
N PRO A 75 -3.66 7.62 0.62
CA PRO A 75 -5.02 7.50 1.10
C PRO A 75 -5.38 6.04 1.41
N ILE A 76 -6.06 5.81 2.52
CA ILE A 76 -6.63 4.51 2.89
C ILE A 76 -8.05 4.43 2.33
N VAL A 77 -8.32 3.37 1.56
CA VAL A 77 -9.61 3.18 0.88
C VAL A 77 -10.52 2.22 1.67
N ASP A 78 -9.95 1.15 2.23
CA ASP A 78 -10.70 0.12 2.96
C ASP A 78 -9.82 -0.54 4.04
N VAL A 79 -10.45 -1.07 5.09
CA VAL A 79 -9.82 -1.83 6.17
C VAL A 79 -10.69 -3.04 6.49
N LYS A 80 -10.14 -4.24 6.24
CA LYS A 80 -10.85 -5.51 6.44
C LYS A 80 -10.13 -6.40 7.45
N PRO A 81 -10.85 -7.07 8.38
CA PRO A 81 -10.25 -8.09 9.23
C PRO A 81 -9.76 -9.28 8.39
N ILE A 82 -8.61 -9.83 8.78
CA ILE A 82 -8.12 -11.11 8.28
C ILE A 82 -9.03 -12.19 8.86
N LEU A 83 -9.62 -13.00 7.98
CA LEU A 83 -10.40 -14.16 8.39
C LEU A 83 -9.44 -15.34 8.42
N ASP A 84 -9.21 -15.92 9.59
CA ASP A 84 -8.39 -17.12 9.70
C ASP A 84 -9.18 -18.33 9.16
N PRO A 85 -8.56 -19.20 8.35
CA PRO A 85 -9.28 -20.34 7.75
C PRO A 85 -9.80 -21.35 8.78
N CYS A 86 -9.26 -21.32 10.01
CA CYS A 86 -9.52 -22.31 11.05
C CYS A 86 -10.77 -22.03 11.90
N GLU A 87 -11.47 -20.92 11.65
CA GLU A 87 -12.75 -20.58 12.31
C GLU A 87 -13.92 -20.61 11.31
N ARG A 88 -14.04 -21.71 10.57
CA ARG A 88 -15.24 -22.04 9.79
C ARG A 88 -15.81 -23.39 10.17
#